data_AF-X1SP77-F1
#
_entry.id   AF-X1SP77-F1
#
_cell.length_a   1.000
_cell.length_b   1.000
_cell.length_c   1.000
_cell.angle_alpha   90.00
_cell.angle_beta   90.00
_cell.angle_gamma   90.00
#
_symmetry.space_group_name_H-M   'P 1'
#
loop_
_entity.id
_entity.type
_entity.pdbx_description
1 polymer ?
#
loop_
_entity_poly.entity_id
_entity_poly.type
_entity_poly.pdbx_seq_one_letter_code
_entity_poly.pdbx_strand_id
1 'polypeptide(L)'
;MNITSMEVIRPGVAAVGVLPGEKIELTYGDTLKVNVSFDYRGLERTVTLFGAIGRSAFPGDELLDEGSFIKHLTGEQSIDLPPSLEFTPVPASVDIPITTEISPGTNYDLYVKLVEYRAEAGMPK
;
A
#
# COMPACT_ATOMS: atom_id res chain seq x y z
N MET A 1 -1.23 -2.99 -10.55
CA MET A 1 -1.55 -3.38 -9.16
C MET A 1 -2.88 -2.77 -8.81
N ASN A 2 -3.77 -3.55 -8.21
CA ASN A 2 -5.10 -3.12 -7.81
C ASN A 2 -5.28 -3.39 -6.32
N ILE A 3 -5.80 -2.43 -5.56
CA ILE A 3 -6.28 -2.67 -4.19
C ILE A 3 -7.61 -3.41 -4.30
N THR A 4 -7.69 -4.59 -3.69
CA THR A 4 -8.87 -5.46 -3.77
C THR A 4 -9.77 -5.32 -2.55
N SER A 5 -9.19 -5.10 -1.37
CA SER A 5 -9.93 -4.81 -0.14
C SER A 5 -9.05 -4.12 0.90
N MET A 6 -9.70 -3.53 1.90
CA MET A 6 -9.07 -2.94 3.09
C MET A 6 -9.74 -3.48 4.34
N GLU A 7 -8.93 -3.85 5.32
CA GLU A 7 -9.37 -4.42 6.60
C GLU A 7 -8.76 -3.62 7.76
N VAL A 8 -9.57 -3.28 8.76
CA VAL A 8 -9.07 -2.69 10.01
C VAL A 8 -8.88 -3.80 11.04
N ILE A 9 -7.64 -4.06 11.43
CA ILE A 9 -7.31 -4.96 12.52
C ILE A 9 -7.26 -4.13 13.80
N ARG A 10 -8.22 -4.39 14.69
CA ARG A 10 -8.33 -3.70 15.99
C ARG A 10 -7.90 -4.65 17.12
N PRO A 11 -6.95 -4.26 17.98
CA PRO A 11 -6.59 -5.06 19.14
C PRO A 11 -7.83 -5.36 20.01
N GLY A 12 -8.20 -6.63 20.14
CA GLY A 12 -9.32 -7.07 20.99
C GLY A 12 -10.72 -6.98 20.36
N VAL A 13 -10.85 -6.65 19.07
CA VAL A 13 -12.13 -6.64 18.34
C VAL A 13 -11.96 -7.40 17.00
N ALA A 14 -13.03 -8.04 16.51
CA ALA A 14 -13.01 -8.67 15.19
C ALA A 14 -12.69 -7.63 14.09
N ALA A 15 -11.90 -8.02 13.09
CA ALA A 15 -11.54 -7.15 11.98
C ALA A 15 -12.78 -6.68 11.21
N VAL A 16 -12.83 -5.39 10.88
CA VAL A 16 -13.94 -4.79 10.12
C VAL A 16 -13.46 -4.58 8.69
N GLY A 17 -14.10 -5.28 7.74
CA GLY A 17 -13.85 -5.09 6.31
C GLY A 17 -14.59 -3.86 5.79
N VAL A 18 -13.95 -3.10 4.89
CA VAL A 18 -14.54 -1.92 4.25
C VAL A 18 -14.81 -2.20 2.78
N LEU A 19 -15.97 -1.76 2.30
CA LEU A 19 -16.34 -1.92 0.89
C LEU A 19 -15.49 -0.99 0.00
N PRO A 20 -15.15 -1.43 -1.23
CA PRO A 20 -14.43 -0.58 -2.17
C PRO A 20 -15.19 0.73 -2.46
N GLY A 21 -14.50 1.87 -2.36
CA GLY A 21 -15.06 3.19 -2.62
C GLY A 21 -15.63 3.92 -1.40
N GLU A 22 -15.65 3.28 -0.23
CA GLU A 22 -16.06 3.91 1.03
C GLU A 22 -14.87 4.49 1.80
N LYS A 23 -15.15 5.53 2.60
CA LYS A 23 -14.17 6.05 3.56
C LYS A 23 -14.03 5.08 4.72
N ILE A 24 -12.80 4.82 5.12
CA ILE A 24 -12.47 3.98 6.26
C ILE A 24 -12.18 4.85 7.49
N GLU A 25 -12.86 4.57 8.59
CA GLU A 25 -12.55 5.19 9.88
C GLU A 25 -11.53 4.35 10.63
N LEU A 26 -10.41 4.99 10.99
CA LEU A 26 -9.27 4.37 11.64
C LEU A 26 -9.04 5.01 13.00
N THR A 27 -8.67 4.19 13.99
CA THR A 27 -8.30 4.66 15.33
C THR A 27 -6.80 4.45 15.54
N TYR A 28 -6.16 5.30 16.34
CA TYR A 28 -4.77 5.08 16.74
C TYR A 28 -4.60 3.74 17.45
N GLY A 29 -3.56 3.00 17.07
CA GLY A 29 -3.33 1.64 17.54
C GLY A 29 -3.99 0.56 16.69
N ASP A 30 -4.86 0.92 15.73
CA ASP A 30 -5.33 -0.01 14.71
C ASP A 30 -4.20 -0.30 13.70
N THR A 31 -4.33 -1.43 12.99
CA THR A 31 -3.53 -1.73 11.80
C THR A 31 -4.45 -1.76 10.60
N LEU A 32 -4.13 -0.97 9.57
CA LEU A 32 -4.78 -1.05 8.27
C LEU A 32 -4.09 -2.14 7.45
N LYS A 33 -4.77 -3.26 7.22
CA LYS A 33 -4.33 -4.27 6.27
C LYS A 33 -4.89 -3.96 4.89
N VAL A 34 -4.01 -3.78 3.92
CA VAL A 34 -4.36 -3.47 2.54
C VAL A 34 -4.10 -4.71 1.69
N ASN A 35 -5.17 -5.30 1.14
CA ASN A 35 -5.05 -6.42 0.22
C ASN A 35 -4.97 -5.90 -1.21
N VAL A 36 -4.04 -6.45 -1.97
CA VAL A 36 -3.80 -6.11 -3.37
C VAL A 36 -3.79 -7.36 -4.24
N SER A 37 -4.05 -7.16 -5.53
CA SER A 37 -3.80 -8.15 -6.57
C SER A 37 -3.04 -7.48 -7.71
N PHE A 38 -2.03 -8.14 -8.23
CA PHE A 38 -1.30 -7.71 -9.41
C PHE A 38 -0.90 -8.92 -10.26
N ASP A 39 -0.82 -8.72 -11.57
CA ASP A 39 -0.38 -9.79 -12.46
C ASP A 39 1.14 -9.86 -12.49
N TYR A 40 1.67 -11.06 -12.32
CA TYR A 40 3.10 -11.34 -12.35
C TYR A 40 3.46 -12.36 -13.43
N ARG A 41 4.57 -12.11 -14.12
CA ARG A 41 5.22 -13.03 -15.05
C ARG A 41 6.73 -12.88 -14.91
N GLY A 42 7.44 -13.97 -14.64
CA GLY A 42 8.87 -13.94 -14.42
C GLY A 42 9.38 -15.17 -13.67
N LEU A 43 10.67 -15.14 -13.32
CA LEU A 43 11.30 -16.17 -12.50
C LEU A 43 10.90 -16.03 -11.03
N GLU A 44 11.22 -17.01 -10.21
CA GLU A 44 11.04 -16.88 -8.77
C GLU A 44 11.84 -15.67 -8.23
N ARG A 45 11.18 -14.80 -7.46
CA ARG A 45 11.87 -13.73 -6.72
C ARG A 45 11.09 -13.34 -5.47
N THR A 46 11.80 -12.82 -4.49
CA THR A 46 11.20 -12.07 -3.38
C THR A 46 11.16 -10.58 -3.76
N VAL A 47 10.03 -9.93 -3.49
CA VAL A 47 9.82 -8.47 -3.64
C VAL A 47 9.29 -7.88 -2.35
N THR A 48 9.48 -6.58 -2.18
CA THR A 48 8.94 -5.80 -1.07
C THR A 48 7.69 -5.09 -1.55
N LEU A 49 6.54 -5.43 -0.95
CA LEU A 49 5.31 -4.67 -1.06
C LEU A 49 5.34 -3.56 -0.02
N PHE A 50 5.30 -2.33 -0.53
CA PHE A 50 5.33 -1.12 0.26
C PHE A 50 3.96 -0.44 0.21
N GLY A 51 3.36 -0.21 1.37
CA GLY A 51 2.14 0.57 1.54
C GLY A 51 2.44 1.88 2.28
N ALA A 52 1.77 2.96 1.89
CA ALA A 52 1.87 4.24 2.58
C ALA A 52 0.53 4.98 2.66
N ILE A 53 0.28 5.58 3.83
CA ILE A 53 -0.78 6.56 4.04
C ILE A 53 -0.13 7.93 4.09
N GLY A 54 -0.65 8.86 3.31
CA GLY A 54 0.00 10.14 3.08
C GLY A 54 -0.93 11.16 2.45
N ARG A 55 -0.34 12.18 1.85
CA ARG A 55 -1.07 13.20 1.08
C ARG A 55 -0.41 13.41 -0.26
N SER A 56 -1.22 13.42 -1.30
CA SER A 56 -0.79 13.89 -2.60
C SER A 56 -0.48 15.39 -2.51
N ALA A 57 0.78 15.75 -2.71
CA ALA A 57 1.24 17.13 -2.78
C ALA A 57 0.74 17.78 -4.07
N PHE A 58 0.43 19.08 -4.03
CA PHE A 58 0.06 19.81 -5.24
C PHE A 58 1.31 20.20 -6.05
N PRO A 59 1.20 20.47 -7.37
CA PRO A 59 2.31 21.01 -8.14
C PRO A 59 2.77 22.34 -7.51
N GLY A 60 3.96 22.35 -6.90
CA GLY A 60 4.53 23.52 -6.21
C GLY A 60 4.95 23.28 -4.76
N ASP A 61 4.51 22.19 -4.14
CA ASP A 61 5.07 21.73 -2.86
C ASP A 61 6.45 21.11 -3.10
N GLU A 62 7.39 21.36 -2.19
CA GLU A 62 8.74 20.78 -2.24
C GLU A 62 8.64 19.26 -2.37
N LEU A 63 9.13 18.72 -3.49
CA LEU A 63 9.06 17.30 -3.80
C LEU A 63 9.88 16.52 -2.77
N LEU A 64 9.23 15.90 -1.80
CA LEU A 64 9.88 14.97 -0.88
C LEU A 64 9.93 13.57 -1.51
N ASP A 65 11.14 13.09 -1.73
CA ASP A 65 11.64 11.75 -2.04
C ASP A 65 11.01 10.89 -3.16
N GLU A 66 9.70 10.96 -3.45
CA GLU A 66 9.04 10.05 -4.40
C GLU A 66 7.90 10.69 -5.22
N GLY A 67 8.17 11.85 -5.81
CA GLY A 67 7.13 12.59 -6.52
C GLY A 67 6.13 13.19 -5.52
N SER A 68 5.02 13.71 -6.00
CA SER A 68 4.07 14.52 -5.24
C SER A 68 3.27 13.73 -4.18
N PHE A 69 3.89 12.90 -3.33
CA PHE A 69 3.22 12.17 -2.25
C PHE A 69 4.04 12.21 -0.96
N ILE A 70 3.53 12.94 0.03
CA ILE A 70 4.14 13.04 1.35
C ILE A 70 3.64 11.88 2.20
N LYS A 71 4.54 10.93 2.50
CA LYS A 71 4.25 9.74 3.30
C LYS A 71 4.23 10.12 4.79
N HIS A 72 3.20 9.69 5.50
CA HIS A 72 3.12 9.83 6.95
C HIS A 72 3.28 8.48 7.62
N LEU A 73 2.47 7.49 7.22
CA LEU A 73 2.56 6.13 7.74
C LEU A 73 3.02 5.20 6.63
N THR A 74 3.80 4.19 7.00
CA THR A 74 4.32 3.21 6.04
C THR A 74 4.26 1.80 6.61
N GLY A 75 4.19 0.83 5.71
CA GLY A 75 4.23 -0.59 6.01
C GLY A 75 4.94 -1.33 4.89
N GLU A 76 5.65 -2.39 5.24
CA GLU A 76 6.41 -3.21 4.28
C GLU A 76 6.19 -4.69 4.54
N GLN A 77 6.05 -5.45 3.47
CA GLN A 77 5.91 -6.90 3.52
C GLN A 77 6.72 -7.54 2.40
N SER A 78 7.59 -8.49 2.75
CA SER A 78 8.25 -9.35 1.76
C SER A 78 7.25 -10.36 1.22
N ILE A 79 7.20 -10.51 -0.11
CA ILE A 79 6.35 -11.44 -0.83
C ILE A 79 7.23 -12.29 -1.74
N ASP A 80 7.04 -13.60 -1.69
CA ASP A 80 7.63 -14.52 -2.63
C ASP A 80 6.73 -14.66 -3.86
N LEU A 81 7.28 -14.32 -5.02
CA LEU A 81 6.62 -14.44 -6.31
C LEU A 81 7.01 -15.79 -6.93
N PRO A 82 6.05 -16.68 -7.18
CA PRO A 82 6.34 -17.95 -7.82
C PRO A 82 6.75 -17.73 -9.29
N PRO A 83 7.59 -18.62 -9.85
CA PRO A 83 7.92 -18.55 -11.27
C PRO A 83 6.66 -18.74 -12.12
N SER A 84 6.43 -17.85 -13.07
CA SER A 84 5.28 -17.88 -13.96
C SER A 84 5.68 -17.48 -15.38
N LEU A 85 5.35 -18.33 -16.35
CA LEU A 85 5.58 -18.05 -17.77
C LEU A 85 4.47 -17.22 -18.40
N GLU A 86 3.30 -17.16 -17.75
CA GLU A 86 2.16 -16.33 -18.13
C GLU A 86 1.91 -15.25 -17.08
N PHE A 87 1.15 -14.22 -17.42
CA PHE A 87 0.69 -13.24 -16.43
C PHE A 87 -0.34 -13.89 -15.50
N THR A 88 0.07 -14.14 -14.26
CA THR A 88 -0.76 -14.79 -13.24
C THR A 88 -1.09 -13.79 -12.14
N PRO A 89 -2.36 -13.64 -11.73
CA PRO A 89 -2.73 -12.82 -10.59
C PRO A 89 -2.11 -13.32 -9.29
N VAL A 90 -1.38 -12.46 -8.59
CA VAL A 90 -0.79 -12.72 -7.28
C VAL A 90 -1.52 -11.89 -6.23
N PRO A 91 -2.26 -12.51 -5.30
CA PRO A 91 -2.81 -11.82 -4.15
C PRO A 91 -1.72 -11.58 -3.10
N ALA A 92 -1.71 -10.40 -2.50
CA ALA A 92 -0.81 -10.07 -1.41
C ALA A 92 -1.43 -9.04 -0.47
N SER A 93 -0.79 -8.82 0.68
CA SER A 93 -1.22 -7.81 1.63
C SER A 93 -0.05 -7.10 2.29
N VAL A 94 -0.26 -5.85 2.68
CA VAL A 94 0.67 -5.07 3.50
C VAL A 94 -0.08 -4.45 4.66
N ASP A 95 0.55 -4.46 5.83
CA ASP A 95 -0.01 -3.93 7.07
C ASP A 95 0.62 -2.57 7.38
N ILE A 96 -0.23 -1.56 7.60
CA ILE A 96 0.18 -0.19 7.91
C ILE A 96 -0.34 0.18 9.31
N PRO A 97 0.54 0.39 10.31
CA PRO A 97 0.12 0.77 11.65
C PRO A 97 -0.41 2.21 11.68
N ILE A 98 -1.53 2.42 12.36
CA ILE A 98 -2.15 3.74 12.51
C ILE A 98 -1.62 4.43 13.77
N THR A 99 -0.77 5.44 13.57
CA THR A 99 -0.10 6.17 14.66
C THR A 99 -0.48 7.66 14.66
N THR A 100 0.03 8.40 15.65
CA THR A 100 -0.20 9.84 15.80
C THR A 100 0.51 10.71 14.75
N GLU A 101 1.22 10.12 13.78
CA GLU A 101 1.85 10.84 12.67
C GLU A 101 0.82 11.35 11.64
N ILE A 102 -0.42 10.87 11.71
CA ILE A 102 -1.57 11.42 11.00
C ILE A 102 -2.58 12.03 11.98
N SER A 103 -3.33 13.03 11.54
CA SER A 103 -4.28 13.79 12.36
C SER A 103 -5.71 13.27 12.21
N PRO A 104 -6.51 13.15 13.29
CA PRO A 104 -7.90 12.73 13.19
C PRO A 104 -8.73 13.77 12.43
N GLY A 105 -9.80 13.33 11.78
CA GLY A 105 -10.69 14.21 11.00
C GLY A 105 -10.08 14.74 9.70
N THR A 106 -8.85 14.34 9.37
CA THR A 106 -8.19 14.67 8.10
C THR A 106 -8.29 13.50 7.14
N ASN A 107 -8.65 13.77 5.88
CA ASN A 107 -8.57 12.74 4.84
C ASN A 107 -7.10 12.59 4.39
N TYR A 108 -6.70 11.34 4.23
CA TYR A 108 -5.39 10.94 3.71
C TYR A 108 -5.59 10.05 2.49
N ASP A 109 -4.59 10.04 1.63
CA ASP A 109 -4.49 9.16 0.48
C ASP A 109 -3.76 7.87 0.86
N LEU A 110 -4.10 6.78 0.18
CA LEU A 110 -3.44 5.47 0.32
C LEU A 110 -2.76 5.12 -1.00
N TYR A 111 -1.51 4.65 -0.90
CA TYR A 111 -0.74 4.20 -2.04
C TYR A 111 -0.01 2.90 -1.72
N VAL A 112 0.06 1.99 -2.70
CA VAL A 112 0.78 0.70 -2.58
C VAL A 112 1.62 0.47 -3.83
N LYS A 113 2.85 -0.04 -3.66
CA LYS A 113 3.77 -0.38 -4.75
C LYS A 113 4.66 -1.57 -4.44
N LEU A 114 5.28 -2.13 -5.48
CA LEU A 114 6.46 -2.98 -5.35
C LEU A 114 7.71 -2.11 -5.44
N VAL A 115 8.62 -2.23 -4.48
CA VAL A 115 9.84 -1.41 -4.42
C VAL A 115 10.77 -1.72 -5.58
N GLU A 116 11.00 -3.01 -5.83
CA GLU A 116 12.00 -3.49 -6.78
C GLU A 116 11.55 -3.39 -8.23
N TYR A 117 10.26 -3.21 -8.49
CA TYR A 117 9.74 -3.03 -9.86
C TYR A 117 10.31 -1.77 -10.52
N ARG A 118 10.70 -0.76 -9.73
CA ARG A 118 11.33 0.47 -10.24
C ARG A 118 12.75 0.26 -10.80
N ALA A 119 13.42 -0.84 -10.45
CA ALA A 119 14.77 -1.12 -10.93
C ALA A 119 14.79 -1.70 -12.36
N GLU A 120 13.72 -2.41 -12.76
CA GLU A 120 13.66 -3.13 -14.04
C GLU A 120 12.80 -2.43 -15.10
N ALA A 121 11.73 -1.74 -14.69
CA ALA A 121 10.89 -0.96 -15.59
C ALA A 121 11.43 0.48 -15.67
N GLY A 122 12.39 0.72 -16.57
CA GLY A 122 12.87 2.06 -16.88
C GLY A 122 11.70 3.04 -17.02
N MET A 123 11.76 4.16 -16.30
CA MET A 123 10.71 5.17 -16.32
C MET A 123 10.44 5.58 -17.79
N PRO A 124 9.19 5.58 -18.27
CA PRO A 124 8.88 6.30 -19.49
C PRO A 124 9.22 7.78 -19.26
N LYS A 125 10.00 8.34 -20.19
CA LYS A 125 10.36 9.76 -20.22
C LYS A 125 9.15 10.64 -20.45
#